data_AF-A0A073IRD4-F1
#
_entry.id   AF-A0A073IRD4-F1
#
_cell.length_a   1.000
_cell.length_b   1.000
_cell.length_c   1.000
_cell.angle_alpha   90.00
_cell.angle_beta   90.00
_cell.angle_gamma   90.00
#
_symmetry.space_group_name_H-M   'P 1'
#
loop_
_entity.id
_entity.type
_entity.pdbx_description
1 polymer ?
#
loop_
_entity_poly.entity_id
_entity_poly.type
_entity_poly.pdbx_seq_one_letter_code
_entity_poly.pdbx_strand_id
1 'polypeptide(L)'
;MNRASGGILIILAGLVLGYVGISQWLGTLDRYGAAGCVIAPDAERPLRAKVARALGQAHDEGDWLVIGPKLCTITFPDIETPISAKEPDVAVAISAVDEYAEHGDIGCFISRDLLEDSLKLSRGWDEDQVFRAYIQMMAAGVMDGSWQFFGESPLRTPVSFQYLGGTCGEVPNAAKMANSHEVLKETFDSFIRANAPYVPCGEGGNVFQPQWAEVYKGLGSGDPVNAWYPLEIMFVGLAAEWVEGATHDSKGFTRPPLCSFQGDAR
;
A
#
# COMPACT_ATOMS: atom_id res chain seq x y z
N MET A 1 4.51 -28.61 58.62
CA MET A 1 4.76 -28.64 57.16
C MET A 1 3.86 -27.60 56.52
N ASN A 2 4.42 -26.48 56.02
CA ASN A 2 3.82 -25.53 55.06
C ASN A 2 4.61 -24.21 55.08
N ARG A 3 5.71 -24.11 54.31
CA ARG A 3 6.35 -22.84 53.93
C ARG A 3 7.17 -23.05 52.65
N ALA A 4 6.50 -23.10 51.50
CA ALA A 4 7.15 -23.05 50.19
C ALA A 4 6.14 -22.60 49.11
N SER A 5 5.60 -21.38 49.22
CA SER A 5 4.66 -20.84 48.19
C SER A 5 4.81 -19.35 47.91
N GLY A 6 5.70 -18.63 48.63
CA GLY A 6 5.85 -17.17 48.48
C GLY A 6 6.89 -16.71 47.44
N GLY A 7 7.87 -17.55 47.07
CA GLY A 7 8.97 -17.15 46.18
C GLY A 7 8.64 -17.17 44.69
N ILE A 8 7.73 -18.05 44.26
CA ILE A 8 7.37 -18.21 42.85
C ILE A 8 6.51 -17.04 42.35
N LEU A 9 5.67 -16.46 43.22
CA LEU A 9 4.77 -15.36 42.85
C LEU A 9 5.54 -14.04 42.56
N ILE A 10 6.66 -13.81 43.23
CA ILE A 10 7.44 -12.56 43.10
C ILE A 10 8.29 -12.56 41.81
N ILE A 11 8.83 -13.72 41.41
CA ILE A 11 9.60 -13.85 40.17
C ILE A 11 8.68 -13.73 38.94
N LEU A 12 7.47 -14.29 39.01
CA LEU A 12 6.47 -14.15 37.94
C LEU A 12 5.99 -12.69 37.80
N ALA A 13 5.76 -11.98 38.91
CA ALA A 13 5.36 -10.57 38.86
C ALA A 13 6.46 -9.65 38.27
N GLY A 14 7.73 -9.90 38.60
CA GLY A 14 8.87 -9.16 38.03
C GLY A 14 9.06 -9.40 36.53
N LEU A 15 8.86 -10.63 36.05
CA LEU A 15 8.88 -10.96 34.63
C LEU A 15 7.72 -10.32 33.86
N VAL A 16 6.51 -10.31 34.43
CA VAL A 16 5.33 -9.70 33.80
C VAL A 16 5.46 -8.18 33.73
N LEU A 17 5.93 -7.52 34.79
CA LEU A 17 6.15 -6.06 34.79
C LEU A 17 7.29 -5.64 33.83
N GLY A 18 8.36 -6.44 33.75
CA GLY A 18 9.42 -6.23 32.75
C GLY A 18 8.91 -6.40 31.32
N TYR A 19 8.06 -7.40 31.08
CA TYR A 19 7.50 -7.68 29.75
C TYR A 19 6.57 -6.58 29.25
N VAL A 20 5.67 -6.08 30.11
CA VAL A 20 4.75 -4.98 29.76
C VAL A 20 5.52 -3.68 29.49
N GLY A 21 6.57 -3.40 30.28
CA GLY A 21 7.43 -2.24 30.05
C GLY A 21 8.19 -2.33 28.72
N ILE A 22 8.68 -3.52 28.36
CA ILE A 22 9.39 -3.75 27.09
C ILE A 22 8.44 -3.69 25.89
N SER A 23 7.24 -4.25 25.96
CA SER A 23 6.26 -4.20 24.85
C SER A 23 5.79 -2.77 24.58
N GLN A 24 5.51 -2.01 25.63
CA GLN A 24 5.10 -0.60 25.51
C GLN A 24 6.27 0.28 25.04
N TRP A 25 7.51 -0.07 25.43
CA TRP A 25 8.70 0.57 24.91
C TRP A 25 8.97 0.22 23.44
N LEU A 26 8.66 -0.98 22.97
CA LEU A 26 8.84 -1.36 21.57
C LEU A 26 7.72 -0.85 20.64
N GLY A 27 6.53 -0.56 21.16
CA GLY A 27 5.39 -0.02 20.40
C GLY A 27 5.63 1.32 19.68
N THR A 28 6.74 2.01 19.94
CA THR A 28 7.10 3.21 19.17
C THR A 28 7.65 2.91 17.78
N LEU A 29 7.83 1.64 17.42
CA LEU A 29 8.19 1.26 16.06
C LEU A 29 7.00 1.39 15.08
N ASP A 30 5.76 1.52 15.57
CA ASP A 30 4.59 1.87 14.75
C ASP A 30 4.74 3.22 14.03
N ARG A 31 5.64 4.10 14.47
CA ARG A 31 5.96 5.34 13.75
C ARG A 31 6.49 5.10 12.33
N TYR A 32 6.97 3.89 12.05
CA TYR A 32 7.42 3.47 10.73
C TYR A 32 6.28 2.87 9.89
N GLY A 33 5.04 2.82 10.39
CA GLY A 33 3.89 2.23 9.71
C GLY A 33 3.63 2.81 8.32
N ALA A 34 3.60 4.15 8.20
CA ALA A 34 3.46 4.86 6.93
C ALA A 34 4.65 4.63 5.98
N ALA A 35 5.84 4.34 6.53
CA ALA A 35 7.03 3.98 5.77
C ALA A 35 7.12 2.48 5.48
N GLY A 36 6.04 1.72 5.67
CA GLY A 36 6.02 0.29 5.34
C GLY A 36 6.65 -0.61 6.41
N CYS A 37 6.82 -0.12 7.63
CA CYS A 37 7.49 -0.85 8.72
C CYS A 37 8.91 -1.30 8.35
N VAL A 38 9.61 -0.51 7.54
CA VAL A 38 11.01 -0.74 7.19
C VAL A 38 11.89 0.43 7.61
N ILE A 39 13.18 0.15 7.78
CA ILE A 39 14.22 1.17 7.98
C ILE A 39 15.26 1.02 6.88
N ALA A 40 15.46 2.10 6.14
CA ALA A 40 16.40 2.17 5.02
C ALA A 40 17.87 1.94 5.46
N PRO A 41 18.74 1.49 4.53
CA PRO A 41 20.16 1.22 4.81
C PRO A 41 20.93 2.43 5.35
N ASP A 42 20.61 3.62 4.85
CA ASP A 42 21.25 4.90 5.17
C ASP A 42 20.64 5.60 6.41
N ALA A 43 19.51 5.11 6.90
CA ALA A 43 18.85 5.64 8.09
C ALA A 43 19.45 5.10 9.39
N GLU A 44 19.56 5.95 10.42
CA GLU A 44 20.01 5.52 11.73
C GLU A 44 19.00 4.54 12.37
N ARG A 45 19.45 3.30 12.61
CA ARG A 45 18.64 2.29 13.30
C ARG A 45 18.57 2.61 14.81
N PRO A 46 17.39 2.96 15.36
CA PRO A 46 17.26 3.26 16.78
C PRO A 46 17.54 2.01 17.62
N LEU A 47 17.94 2.19 18.88
CA LEU A 47 18.21 1.08 19.81
C LEU A 47 17.06 0.06 19.86
N ARG A 48 15.80 0.52 19.81
CA ARG A 48 14.60 -0.33 19.80
C ARG A 48 14.56 -1.29 18.60
N ALA A 49 14.92 -0.81 17.41
CA ALA A 49 14.97 -1.63 16.20
C ALA A 49 16.11 -2.66 16.27
N LYS A 50 17.27 -2.28 16.84
CA LYS A 50 18.39 -3.20 17.10
C LYS A 50 17.99 -4.29 18.09
N VAL A 51 17.25 -3.95 19.16
CA VAL A 51 16.71 -4.91 20.12
C VAL A 51 15.66 -5.82 19.45
N ALA A 52 14.72 -5.26 18.68
CA ALA A 52 13.72 -6.03 17.95
C ALA A 52 14.37 -7.07 17.03
N ARG A 53 15.42 -6.68 16.30
CA ARG A 53 16.23 -7.58 15.48
C ARG A 53 16.86 -8.69 16.32
N ALA A 54 17.50 -8.35 17.44
CA ALA A 54 18.11 -9.34 18.34
C ALA A 54 17.10 -10.33 18.94
N LEU A 55 15.84 -9.92 19.09
CA LEU A 55 14.73 -10.75 19.56
C LEU A 55 14.01 -11.52 18.44
N GLY A 56 14.45 -11.42 17.19
CA GLY A 56 13.79 -12.05 16.04
C GLY A 56 12.43 -11.44 15.68
N GLN A 57 12.15 -10.22 16.15
CA GLN A 57 10.93 -9.46 15.85
C GLN A 57 11.12 -8.48 14.69
N ALA A 58 12.34 -8.37 14.17
CA ALA A 58 12.70 -7.72 12.93
C ALA A 58 13.80 -8.55 12.24
N HIS A 59 13.93 -8.46 10.93
CA HIS A 59 14.96 -9.16 10.16
C HIS A 59 15.55 -8.24 9.09
N ASP A 60 16.78 -8.53 8.66
CA ASP A 60 17.36 -7.82 7.53
C ASP A 60 16.86 -8.43 6.21
N GLU A 61 16.55 -7.56 5.26
CA GLU A 61 16.14 -7.91 3.90
C GLU A 61 17.06 -7.14 2.95
N GLY A 62 18.15 -7.77 2.53
CA GLY A 62 19.32 -7.05 2.02
C GLY A 62 19.88 -6.11 3.08
N ASP A 63 20.08 -4.84 2.74
CA ASP A 63 20.54 -3.82 3.70
C ASP A 63 19.40 -3.13 4.48
N TRP A 64 18.14 -3.46 4.17
CA TRP A 64 16.96 -2.94 4.85
C TRP A 64 16.68 -3.70 6.13
N LEU A 65 16.10 -3.04 7.14
CA LEU A 65 15.55 -3.72 8.31
C LEU A 65 14.02 -3.74 8.22
N VAL A 66 13.43 -4.93 8.16
CA VAL A 66 11.98 -5.15 8.13
C VAL A 66 11.48 -5.44 9.55
N ILE A 67 10.54 -4.62 10.04
CA ILE A 67 9.95 -4.74 11.37
C ILE A 67 8.72 -5.66 11.28
N GLY A 68 8.66 -6.67 12.14
CA GLY A 68 7.56 -7.64 12.16
C GLY A 68 6.23 -7.06 12.66
N PRO A 69 5.10 -7.70 12.33
CA PRO A 69 3.75 -7.19 12.58
C PRO A 69 3.39 -7.05 14.06
N LYS A 70 4.15 -7.68 14.97
CA LYS A 70 3.96 -7.52 16.42
C LYS A 70 4.41 -6.16 16.96
N LEU A 71 5.24 -5.44 16.20
CA LEU A 71 5.89 -4.20 16.63
C LEU A 71 5.56 -3.00 15.73
N CYS A 72 5.10 -3.26 14.51
CA CYS A 72 4.76 -2.24 13.54
C CYS A 72 3.64 -2.74 12.62
N THR A 73 2.53 -2.01 12.54
CA THR A 73 1.48 -2.24 11.52
C THR A 73 1.74 -1.33 10.32
N ILE A 74 1.80 -1.89 9.11
CA ILE A 74 1.90 -1.06 7.91
C ILE A 74 0.58 -0.31 7.75
N THR A 75 0.65 1.01 7.72
CA THR A 75 -0.52 1.87 7.51
C THR A 75 -0.44 2.50 6.13
N PHE A 76 -1.55 3.06 5.68
CA PHE A 76 -1.51 3.94 4.53
C PHE A 76 -0.45 5.05 4.73
N PRO A 77 0.43 5.27 3.74
CA PRO A 77 1.38 6.37 3.76
C PRO A 77 0.65 7.72 3.75
N ASP A 78 1.30 8.75 4.26
CA ASP A 78 0.85 10.12 4.09
C ASP A 78 1.37 10.63 2.74
N ILE A 79 0.47 10.85 1.78
CA ILE A 79 0.83 11.23 0.40
C ILE A 79 0.32 12.65 0.14
N GLU A 80 1.25 13.57 -0.05
CA GLU A 80 0.94 14.91 -0.53
C GLU A 80 0.63 14.87 -2.03
N THR A 81 -0.53 15.42 -2.41
CA THR A 81 -0.97 15.48 -3.81
C THR A 81 -0.81 16.89 -4.39
N PRO A 82 -0.05 17.08 -5.48
CA PRO A 82 0.13 18.39 -6.12
C PRO A 82 -1.03 18.78 -7.06
N ILE A 83 -1.94 17.84 -7.32
CA ILE A 83 -3.16 17.99 -8.13
C ILE A 83 -4.33 17.31 -7.43
N SER A 84 -5.56 17.72 -7.76
CA SER A 84 -6.79 17.10 -7.29
C SER A 84 -7.86 17.05 -8.38
N ALA A 85 -8.79 16.10 -8.28
CA ALA A 85 -9.89 15.90 -9.23
C ALA A 85 -10.77 17.14 -9.48
N LYS A 86 -10.75 18.11 -8.56
CA LYS A 86 -11.58 19.32 -8.59
C LYS A 86 -10.91 20.48 -9.30
N GLU A 87 -9.62 20.38 -9.61
CA GLU A 87 -8.90 21.44 -10.29
C GLU A 87 -9.31 21.48 -11.77
N PRO A 88 -9.50 22.67 -12.37
CA PRO A 88 -10.01 22.77 -13.74
C PRO A 88 -9.14 22.05 -14.78
N ASP A 89 -7.82 22.07 -14.61
CA ASP A 89 -6.86 21.40 -15.48
C ASP A 89 -6.77 19.88 -15.27
N VAL A 90 -7.38 19.35 -14.20
CA VAL A 90 -7.54 17.91 -13.97
C VAL A 90 -8.94 17.45 -14.39
N ALA A 91 -9.97 18.24 -14.07
CA ALA A 91 -11.37 17.90 -14.32
C ALA A 91 -11.68 17.70 -15.80
N VAL A 92 -10.98 18.41 -16.70
CA VAL A 92 -11.10 18.23 -18.16
C VAL A 92 -10.68 16.84 -18.64
N ALA A 93 -9.89 16.11 -17.86
CA ALA A 93 -9.46 14.75 -18.17
C ALA A 93 -10.38 13.68 -17.57
N ILE A 94 -11.44 14.07 -16.85
CA ILE A 94 -12.40 13.15 -16.26
C ILE A 94 -13.61 13.04 -17.19
N SER A 95 -13.90 11.81 -17.64
CA SER A 95 -15.00 11.51 -18.56
C SER A 95 -16.37 11.87 -17.97
N ALA A 96 -17.36 12.02 -18.86
CA ALA A 96 -18.76 12.00 -18.43
C ALA A 96 -19.14 10.61 -17.88
N VAL A 97 -20.19 10.55 -17.05
CA VAL A 97 -20.65 9.31 -16.40
C VAL A 97 -21.05 8.22 -17.40
N ASP A 98 -21.60 8.62 -18.54
CA ASP A 98 -22.16 7.73 -19.57
C ASP A 98 -21.27 7.54 -20.80
N GLU A 99 -20.07 8.12 -20.81
CA GLU A 99 -19.16 8.12 -21.97
C GLU A 99 -18.82 6.70 -22.45
N TYR A 100 -18.69 5.75 -21.51
CA TYR A 100 -18.35 4.34 -21.81
C TYR A 100 -19.52 3.37 -21.59
N ALA A 101 -20.75 3.89 -21.45
CA ALA A 101 -21.91 3.06 -21.14
C ALA A 101 -22.20 2.00 -22.21
N GLU A 102 -21.88 2.26 -23.48
CA GLU A 102 -22.02 1.30 -24.59
C GLU A 102 -21.10 0.07 -24.46
N HIS A 103 -20.02 0.19 -23.68
CA HIS A 103 -19.12 -0.90 -23.35
C HIS A 103 -19.46 -1.57 -22.01
N GLY A 104 -20.50 -1.09 -21.33
CA GLY A 104 -20.94 -1.57 -20.02
C GLY A 104 -20.23 -0.91 -18.83
N ASP A 105 -19.44 0.13 -19.05
CA ASP A 105 -18.74 0.88 -17.99
C ASP A 105 -19.47 2.22 -17.74
N ILE A 106 -20.17 2.32 -16.62
CA ILE A 106 -20.87 3.55 -16.19
C ILE A 106 -20.06 4.16 -15.04
N GLY A 107 -19.54 5.37 -15.25
CA GLY A 107 -18.66 6.05 -14.31
C GLY A 107 -17.88 7.20 -14.95
N CYS A 108 -17.22 7.99 -14.10
CA CYS A 108 -16.30 9.04 -14.53
C CYS A 108 -14.87 8.54 -14.43
N PHE A 109 -14.18 8.42 -15.56
CA PHE A 109 -12.87 7.79 -15.68
C PHE A 109 -11.83 8.83 -16.05
N ILE A 110 -10.64 8.77 -15.44
CA ILE A 110 -9.53 9.67 -15.77
C ILE A 110 -8.84 9.21 -17.05
N SER A 111 -8.65 10.12 -18.01
CA SER A 111 -7.80 9.91 -19.17
C SER A 111 -6.39 10.42 -18.87
N ARG A 112 -5.40 9.52 -18.84
CA ARG A 112 -3.99 9.89 -18.63
C ARG A 112 -3.48 10.88 -19.67
N ASP A 113 -3.78 10.65 -20.94
CA ASP A 113 -3.26 11.46 -22.05
C ASP A 113 -3.79 12.90 -21.98
N LEU A 114 -5.12 13.06 -21.83
CA LEU A 114 -5.75 14.37 -21.59
C LEU A 114 -5.23 15.07 -20.32
N LEU A 115 -4.98 14.33 -19.24
CA LEU A 115 -4.41 14.91 -18.02
C LEU A 115 -3.00 15.43 -18.27
N GLU A 116 -2.18 14.64 -18.96
CA GLU A 116 -0.81 14.99 -19.32
C GLU A 116 -0.77 16.23 -20.21
N ASP A 117 -1.52 16.25 -21.30
CA ASP A 117 -1.63 17.39 -22.21
C ASP A 117 -2.10 18.66 -21.47
N SER A 118 -3.11 18.51 -20.61
CA SER A 118 -3.67 19.63 -19.84
C SER A 118 -2.66 20.21 -18.84
N LEU A 119 -1.95 19.38 -18.07
CA LEU A 119 -0.96 19.83 -17.10
C LEU A 119 0.31 20.40 -17.75
N LYS A 120 0.76 19.80 -18.87
CA LYS A 120 1.83 20.35 -19.70
C LYS A 120 1.46 21.75 -20.20
N LEU A 121 0.24 21.92 -20.71
CA LEU A 121 -0.23 23.20 -21.26
C LEU A 121 -0.45 24.27 -20.19
N SER A 122 -1.10 23.90 -19.08
CA SER A 122 -1.53 24.85 -18.05
C SER A 122 -0.45 25.19 -17.02
N ARG A 123 0.44 24.24 -16.71
CA ARG A 123 1.47 24.39 -15.66
C ARG A 123 2.90 24.40 -16.20
N GLY A 124 3.10 24.05 -17.47
CA GLY A 124 4.44 23.89 -18.04
C GLY A 124 5.21 22.73 -17.44
N TRP A 125 4.52 21.73 -16.90
CA TRP A 125 5.14 20.55 -16.30
C TRP A 125 5.76 19.65 -17.36
N ASP A 126 6.85 18.98 -17.00
CA ASP A 126 7.42 17.90 -17.81
C ASP A 126 6.73 16.55 -17.54
N GLU A 127 7.13 15.52 -18.28
CA GLU A 127 6.54 14.17 -18.22
C GLU A 127 6.70 13.52 -16.84
N ASP A 128 7.82 13.75 -16.17
CA ASP A 128 8.11 13.18 -14.85
C ASP A 128 7.32 13.89 -13.75
N GLN A 129 7.13 15.21 -13.87
CA GLN A 129 6.26 15.99 -12.99
C GLN A 129 4.80 15.53 -13.12
N VAL A 130 4.29 15.37 -14.35
CA VAL A 130 2.93 14.83 -14.58
C VAL A 130 2.82 13.41 -14.05
N PHE A 131 3.77 12.52 -14.37
CA PHE A 131 3.76 11.13 -13.91
C PHE A 131 3.68 11.05 -12.39
N ARG A 132 4.55 11.78 -11.68
CA ARG A 132 4.57 11.80 -10.20
C ARG A 132 3.26 12.33 -9.63
N ALA A 133 2.74 13.43 -10.18
CA ALA A 133 1.48 14.02 -9.75
C ALA A 133 0.29 13.07 -9.94
N TYR A 134 0.24 12.37 -11.08
CA TYR A 134 -0.77 11.36 -11.36
C TYR A 134 -0.70 10.19 -10.36
N ILE A 135 0.49 9.62 -10.16
CA ILE A 135 0.71 8.54 -9.18
C ILE A 135 0.26 8.97 -7.77
N GLN A 136 0.68 10.16 -7.33
CA GLN A 136 0.31 10.69 -6.00
C GLN A 136 -1.20 10.90 -5.87
N MET A 137 -1.86 11.48 -6.87
CA MET A 137 -3.31 11.69 -6.86
C MET A 137 -4.09 10.37 -6.83
N MET A 138 -3.70 9.40 -7.67
CA MET A 138 -4.35 8.09 -7.69
C MET A 138 -4.11 7.33 -6.38
N ALA A 139 -2.90 7.35 -5.83
CA ALA A 139 -2.59 6.69 -4.57
C ALA A 139 -3.38 7.29 -3.39
N ALA A 140 -3.38 8.62 -3.24
CA ALA A 140 -4.21 9.30 -2.25
C ALA A 140 -5.69 8.97 -2.42
N GLY A 141 -6.15 8.94 -3.67
CA GLY A 141 -7.51 8.56 -4.04
C GLY A 141 -7.91 7.13 -3.70
N VAL A 142 -6.99 6.18 -3.89
CA VAL A 142 -7.17 4.79 -3.48
C VAL A 142 -7.27 4.68 -1.97
N MET A 143 -6.44 5.45 -1.24
CA MET A 143 -6.38 5.43 0.22
C MET A 143 -7.58 6.11 0.90
N ASP A 144 -8.21 7.10 0.26
CA ASP A 144 -9.42 7.76 0.77
C ASP A 144 -10.72 7.24 0.12
N GLY A 145 -10.60 6.39 -0.90
CA GLY A 145 -11.71 5.79 -1.64
C GLY A 145 -12.33 6.71 -2.70
N SER A 146 -11.75 7.87 -2.99
CA SER A 146 -12.24 8.79 -4.03
C SER A 146 -11.86 8.36 -5.45
N TRP A 147 -10.85 7.50 -5.61
CA TRP A 147 -10.44 6.90 -6.88
C TRP A 147 -10.30 5.39 -6.75
N GLN A 148 -10.86 4.63 -7.71
CA GLN A 148 -10.73 3.17 -7.71
C GLN A 148 -10.46 2.62 -9.10
N PHE A 149 -9.58 1.62 -9.17
CA PHE A 149 -9.40 0.80 -10.37
C PHE A 149 -10.07 -0.55 -10.11
N PHE A 150 -11.38 -0.59 -10.36
CA PHE A 150 -12.24 -1.68 -9.93
C PHE A 150 -12.73 -2.54 -11.08
N GLY A 151 -12.62 -3.86 -10.93
CA GLY A 151 -13.26 -4.83 -11.79
C GLY A 151 -13.36 -6.20 -11.13
N GLU A 152 -14.49 -6.90 -11.33
CA GLU A 152 -14.73 -8.21 -10.73
C GLU A 152 -14.01 -9.36 -11.46
N SER A 153 -13.45 -9.09 -12.64
CA SER A 153 -12.81 -10.09 -13.49
C SER A 153 -11.43 -9.63 -13.94
N PRO A 154 -10.39 -10.46 -13.81
CA PRO A 154 -9.07 -10.16 -14.35
C PRO A 154 -9.03 -10.26 -15.88
N LEU A 155 -10.09 -10.79 -16.52
CA LEU A 155 -10.19 -10.92 -17.98
C LEU A 155 -10.78 -9.66 -18.64
N ARG A 156 -11.19 -8.67 -17.86
CA ARG A 156 -11.72 -7.39 -18.34
C ARG A 156 -11.04 -6.26 -17.59
N THR A 157 -10.14 -5.56 -18.28
CA THR A 157 -9.48 -4.36 -17.76
C THR A 157 -10.50 -3.22 -17.67
N PRO A 158 -10.64 -2.57 -16.49
CA PRO A 158 -11.37 -1.31 -16.34
C PRO A 158 -10.83 -0.25 -17.30
N VAL A 159 -11.69 0.70 -17.69
CA VAL A 159 -11.32 1.80 -18.60
C VAL A 159 -10.10 2.56 -18.07
N SER A 160 -10.19 3.01 -16.81
CA SER A 160 -9.10 3.59 -16.03
C SER A 160 -9.52 3.68 -14.56
N PHE A 161 -8.86 4.50 -13.75
CA PHE A 161 -9.35 4.84 -12.42
C PHE A 161 -10.66 5.63 -12.51
N GLN A 162 -11.68 5.14 -11.82
CA GLN A 162 -12.97 5.80 -11.68
C GLN A 162 -12.95 6.76 -10.50
N TYR A 163 -13.34 8.01 -10.74
CA TYR A 163 -13.60 8.99 -9.69
C TYR A 163 -14.97 8.73 -9.05
N LEU A 164 -15.04 8.79 -7.71
CA LEU A 164 -16.27 8.48 -6.95
C LEU A 164 -16.88 9.71 -6.26
N GLY A 165 -16.41 10.92 -6.57
CA GLY A 165 -16.98 12.15 -6.02
C GLY A 165 -18.27 12.60 -6.71
N GLY A 166 -19.25 13.03 -5.93
CA GLY A 166 -20.52 13.56 -6.44
C GLY A 166 -21.29 12.53 -7.26
N THR A 167 -21.85 12.93 -8.40
CA THR A 167 -22.61 12.06 -9.31
C THR A 167 -21.77 10.91 -9.88
N CYS A 168 -20.45 11.04 -9.93
CA CYS A 168 -19.55 9.98 -10.41
C CYS A 168 -19.51 8.76 -9.47
N GLY A 169 -19.90 8.92 -8.20
CA GLY A 169 -20.08 7.84 -7.25
C GLY A 169 -21.47 7.21 -7.25
N GLU A 170 -22.44 7.76 -8.01
CA GLU A 170 -23.83 7.27 -8.06
C GLU A 170 -24.02 6.25 -9.20
N VAL A 171 -23.16 5.23 -9.24
CA VAL A 171 -23.12 4.23 -10.32
C VAL A 171 -23.54 2.82 -9.86
N PRO A 172 -23.93 1.91 -10.76
CA PRO A 172 -24.40 0.58 -10.38
C PRO A 172 -23.43 -0.23 -9.49
N ASN A 173 -22.12 -0.04 -9.66
CA ASN A 173 -21.09 -0.77 -8.91
C ASN A 173 -20.56 -0.02 -7.66
N ALA A 174 -21.14 1.13 -7.29
CA ALA A 174 -20.65 1.97 -6.20
C ALA A 174 -20.53 1.24 -4.85
N ALA A 175 -21.51 0.41 -4.52
CA ALA A 175 -21.49 -0.37 -3.27
C ALA A 175 -20.35 -1.42 -3.25
N LYS A 176 -20.04 -2.02 -4.40
CA LYS A 176 -18.94 -2.99 -4.52
C LYS A 176 -17.58 -2.30 -4.41
N MET A 177 -17.45 -1.13 -5.02
CA MET A 177 -16.27 -0.28 -4.90
C MET A 177 -16.04 0.17 -3.45
N ALA A 178 -17.09 0.63 -2.77
CA ALA A 178 -16.99 0.99 -1.36
C ALA A 178 -16.54 -0.22 -0.50
N ASN A 179 -17.12 -1.40 -0.72
CA ASN A 179 -16.71 -2.63 -0.05
C ASN A 179 -15.26 -3.02 -0.37
N SER A 180 -14.83 -2.91 -1.63
CA SER A 180 -13.44 -3.17 -2.03
C SER A 180 -12.46 -2.27 -1.26
N HIS A 181 -12.79 -0.99 -1.11
CA HIS A 181 -11.96 -0.05 -0.36
C HIS A 181 -11.92 -0.34 1.16
N GLU A 182 -13.03 -0.74 1.78
CA GLU A 182 -13.01 -1.21 3.17
C GLU A 182 -12.08 -2.42 3.32
N VAL A 183 -12.19 -3.40 2.43
CA VAL A 183 -11.32 -4.59 2.47
C VAL A 183 -9.85 -4.23 2.24
N LEU A 184 -9.56 -3.27 1.34
CA LEU A 184 -8.20 -2.74 1.17
C LEU A 184 -7.65 -2.19 2.48
N LYS A 185 -8.41 -1.34 3.18
CA LYS A 185 -7.99 -0.79 4.48
C LYS A 185 -7.73 -1.87 5.51
N GLU A 186 -8.63 -2.84 5.62
CA GLU A 186 -8.53 -3.92 6.60
C GLU A 186 -7.36 -4.86 6.33
N THR A 187 -7.06 -5.12 5.06
CA THR A 187 -6.08 -6.14 4.67
C THR A 187 -4.72 -5.58 4.24
N PHE A 188 -4.55 -4.26 4.13
CA PHE A 188 -3.35 -3.61 3.59
C PHE A 188 -2.03 -4.16 4.16
N ASP A 189 -1.85 -4.12 5.48
CA ASP A 189 -0.65 -4.63 6.16
C ASP A 189 -0.44 -6.12 5.89
N SER A 190 -1.48 -6.91 6.13
CA SER A 190 -1.41 -8.36 6.02
C SER A 190 -1.11 -8.82 4.59
N PHE A 191 -1.68 -8.15 3.59
CA PHE A 191 -1.47 -8.44 2.19
C PHE A 191 -0.05 -8.09 1.76
N ILE A 192 0.44 -6.88 2.07
CA ILE A 192 1.81 -6.49 1.71
C ILE A 192 2.80 -7.51 2.27
N ARG A 193 2.69 -7.86 3.56
CA ARG A 193 3.59 -8.81 4.22
C ARG A 193 3.49 -10.22 3.63
N ALA A 194 2.28 -10.68 3.32
CA ALA A 194 2.07 -12.02 2.78
C ALA A 194 2.49 -12.11 1.30
N ASN A 195 2.40 -11.02 0.54
CA ASN A 195 2.76 -10.97 -0.87
C ASN A 195 4.25 -10.67 -1.09
N ALA A 196 4.92 -9.94 -0.20
CA ALA A 196 6.32 -9.56 -0.35
C ALA A 196 7.30 -10.72 -0.65
N PRO A 197 7.19 -11.91 -0.02
CA PRO A 197 8.08 -13.04 -0.31
C PRO A 197 8.00 -13.56 -1.76
N TYR A 198 6.96 -13.16 -2.49
CA TYR A 198 6.69 -13.56 -3.86
C TYR A 198 7.12 -12.51 -4.89
N VAL A 199 7.48 -11.32 -4.44
CA VAL A 199 7.89 -10.21 -5.28
C VAL A 199 9.41 -10.08 -5.14
N PRO A 200 10.18 -10.25 -6.23
CA PRO A 200 11.62 -10.06 -6.16
C PRO A 200 11.94 -8.58 -5.93
N CYS A 201 12.88 -8.29 -5.04
CA CYS A 201 13.45 -6.95 -4.93
C CYS A 201 14.35 -6.66 -6.13
N GLY A 202 14.32 -5.40 -6.58
CA GLY A 202 15.09 -4.97 -7.75
C GLY A 202 14.25 -4.34 -8.86
N GLU A 203 14.89 -4.18 -10.02
CA GLU A 203 14.26 -3.64 -11.22
C GLU A 203 13.13 -4.56 -11.70
N GLY A 204 11.95 -3.98 -11.95
CA GLY A 204 10.81 -4.72 -12.49
C GLY A 204 10.10 -5.66 -11.50
N GLY A 205 10.44 -5.62 -10.21
CA GLY A 205 9.60 -6.19 -9.16
C GLY A 205 8.16 -5.66 -9.27
N ASN A 206 7.18 -6.55 -9.17
CA ASN A 206 5.77 -6.19 -9.36
C ASN A 206 4.90 -6.97 -8.37
N VAL A 207 3.98 -6.30 -7.68
CA VAL A 207 3.02 -6.92 -6.75
C VAL A 207 1.96 -7.77 -7.46
N PHE A 208 1.78 -7.58 -8.77
CA PHE A 208 0.88 -8.35 -9.64
C PHE A 208 1.50 -9.70 -10.04
N GLN A 209 1.83 -10.53 -9.06
CA GLN A 209 2.37 -11.88 -9.29
C GLN A 209 1.24 -12.91 -9.47
N PRO A 210 1.39 -13.97 -10.29
CA PRO A 210 0.32 -14.94 -10.56
C PRO A 210 -0.38 -15.52 -9.32
N GLN A 211 0.33 -15.60 -8.19
CA GLN A 211 -0.12 -16.15 -6.92
C GLN A 211 -0.83 -15.15 -5.99
N TRP A 212 -0.92 -13.87 -6.34
CA TRP A 212 -1.45 -12.82 -5.43
C TRP A 212 -2.87 -13.15 -4.93
N ALA A 213 -3.71 -13.73 -5.78
CA ALA A 213 -5.09 -14.05 -5.44
C ALA A 213 -5.17 -15.18 -4.40
N GLU A 214 -4.27 -16.16 -4.45
CA GLU A 214 -4.18 -17.23 -3.47
C GLU A 214 -3.60 -16.72 -2.14
N VAL A 215 -2.64 -15.78 -2.20
CA VAL A 215 -2.17 -15.06 -1.00
C VAL A 215 -3.33 -14.33 -0.34
N TYR A 216 -4.12 -13.58 -1.12
CA TYR A 216 -5.29 -12.85 -0.63
C TYR A 216 -6.31 -13.78 0.03
N LYS A 217 -6.66 -14.90 -0.61
CA LYS A 217 -7.57 -15.91 -0.04
C LYS A 217 -7.03 -16.49 1.27
N GLY A 218 -5.73 -16.75 1.33
CA GLY A 218 -5.04 -17.29 2.51
C GLY A 218 -5.13 -16.40 3.75
N LEU A 219 -5.44 -15.11 3.59
CA LEU A 219 -5.67 -14.16 4.68
C LEU A 219 -7.07 -14.30 5.31
N GLY A 220 -7.92 -15.19 4.78
CA GLY A 220 -9.30 -15.36 5.24
C GLY A 220 -10.30 -14.41 4.59
N SER A 221 -9.86 -13.62 3.61
CA SER A 221 -10.67 -12.61 2.92
C SER A 221 -11.61 -13.17 1.83
N GLY A 222 -11.58 -14.48 1.60
CA GLY A 222 -12.33 -15.11 0.50
C GLY A 222 -11.77 -14.73 -0.87
N ASP A 223 -12.61 -14.82 -1.90
CA ASP A 223 -12.23 -14.38 -3.26
C ASP A 223 -12.05 -12.85 -3.29
N PRO A 224 -11.05 -12.31 -4.03
CA PRO A 224 -10.87 -10.87 -4.16
C PRO A 224 -12.11 -10.18 -4.72
N VAL A 225 -12.63 -9.19 -3.98
CA VAL A 225 -13.76 -8.35 -4.43
C VAL A 225 -13.36 -7.51 -5.64
N ASN A 226 -12.10 -7.09 -5.70
CA ASN A 226 -11.48 -6.40 -6.84
C ASN A 226 -10.37 -7.28 -7.43
N ALA A 227 -10.54 -7.72 -8.68
CA ALA A 227 -9.53 -8.49 -9.41
C ALA A 227 -8.27 -7.67 -9.74
N TRP A 228 -8.32 -6.34 -9.55
CA TRP A 228 -7.23 -5.41 -9.80
C TRP A 228 -6.61 -4.85 -8.52
N TYR A 229 -6.91 -5.47 -7.37
CA TYR A 229 -6.39 -5.11 -6.05
C TYR A 229 -4.87 -4.87 -5.99
N PRO A 230 -4.00 -5.69 -6.61
CA PRO A 230 -2.56 -5.43 -6.57
C PRO A 230 -2.16 -4.17 -7.35
N LEU A 231 -2.93 -3.76 -8.37
CA LEU A 231 -2.65 -2.52 -9.10
C LEU A 231 -2.82 -1.30 -8.20
N GLU A 232 -3.91 -1.26 -7.42
CA GLU A 232 -4.15 -0.18 -6.44
C GLU A 232 -3.02 -0.10 -5.41
N ILE A 233 -2.56 -1.25 -4.90
CA ILE A 233 -1.40 -1.31 -3.98
C ILE A 233 -0.10 -0.86 -4.67
N MET A 234 0.09 -1.17 -5.96
CA MET A 234 1.25 -0.71 -6.71
C MET A 234 1.31 0.81 -6.79
N PHE A 235 0.17 1.48 -7.02
CA PHE A 235 0.10 2.95 -7.01
C PHE A 235 0.44 3.53 -5.64
N VAL A 236 -0.08 2.94 -4.56
CA VAL A 236 0.30 3.33 -3.19
C VAL A 236 1.81 3.14 -2.97
N GLY A 237 2.36 2.00 -3.40
CA GLY A 237 3.78 1.69 -3.29
C GLY A 237 4.70 2.65 -4.06
N LEU A 238 4.30 3.04 -5.26
CA LEU A 238 5.02 4.03 -6.08
C LEU A 238 5.01 5.41 -5.39
N ALA A 239 3.86 5.85 -4.89
CA ALA A 239 3.74 7.14 -4.21
C ALA A 239 4.41 7.17 -2.82
N ALA A 240 4.51 6.01 -2.14
CA ALA A 240 5.21 5.84 -0.86
C ALA A 240 6.74 5.68 -1.01
N GLU A 241 7.26 5.77 -2.24
CA GLU A 241 8.67 5.54 -2.57
C GLU A 241 9.20 4.15 -2.19
N TRP A 242 8.31 3.15 -2.03
CA TRP A 242 8.69 1.74 -1.89
C TRP A 242 9.18 1.15 -3.22
N VAL A 243 8.99 1.89 -4.31
CA VAL A 243 9.63 1.68 -5.60
C VAL A 243 10.47 2.93 -5.90
N GLU A 244 11.79 2.85 -5.72
CA GLU A 244 12.67 4.01 -5.92
C GLU A 244 12.96 4.24 -7.40
N GLY A 245 13.03 5.50 -7.83
CA GLY A 245 13.51 5.86 -9.16
C GLY A 245 12.54 5.51 -10.28
N ALA A 246 11.26 5.29 -9.94
CA ALA A 246 10.20 5.24 -10.91
C ALA A 246 9.98 6.63 -11.52
N THR A 247 9.92 6.68 -12.85
CA THR A 247 9.71 7.89 -13.65
C THR A 247 8.72 7.57 -14.78
N HIS A 248 8.45 8.53 -15.68
CA HIS A 248 7.60 8.25 -16.85
C HIS A 248 8.10 7.06 -17.68
N ASP A 249 9.42 6.93 -17.83
CA ASP A 249 10.09 5.92 -18.67
C ASP A 249 10.79 4.80 -17.88
N SER A 250 10.89 4.93 -16.55
CA SER A 250 11.57 3.97 -15.69
C SER A 250 10.59 3.31 -14.73
N LYS A 251 10.63 1.97 -14.66
CA LYS A 251 9.84 1.20 -13.67
C LYS A 251 10.34 1.37 -12.24
N GLY A 252 11.58 1.85 -12.07
CA GLY A 252 12.24 1.93 -10.77
C GLY A 252 12.63 0.57 -10.18
N PHE A 253 13.04 0.62 -8.92
CA PHE A 253 13.54 -0.50 -8.12
C PHE A 253 12.60 -0.77 -6.95
N THR A 254 11.92 -1.92 -6.97
CA THR A 254 11.05 -2.33 -5.87
C THR A 254 11.87 -2.73 -4.65
N ARG A 255 11.44 -2.28 -3.48
CA ARG A 255 12.13 -2.46 -2.20
C ARG A 255 11.19 -2.97 -1.12
N PRO A 256 11.72 -3.48 0.01
CA PRO A 256 10.90 -3.76 1.17
C PRO A 256 10.07 -2.51 1.56
N PRO A 257 8.81 -2.68 1.99
CA PRO A 257 8.17 -3.95 2.35
C PRO A 257 7.49 -4.68 1.17
N LEU A 258 7.51 -4.16 -0.06
CA LEU A 258 6.76 -4.76 -1.17
C LEU A 258 7.39 -6.03 -1.73
N CYS A 259 8.65 -6.28 -1.41
CA CYS A 259 9.44 -7.37 -1.98
C CYS A 259 10.33 -8.04 -0.96
N SER A 260 10.95 -9.15 -1.40
CA SER A 260 12.01 -9.85 -0.71
C SER A 260 13.16 -10.17 -1.67
N PHE A 261 14.39 -10.07 -1.18
CA PHE A 261 15.61 -10.57 -1.83
C PHE A 261 15.72 -12.10 -1.73
N GLN A 262 14.90 -12.76 -0.90
CA GLN A 262 14.89 -14.23 -0.75
C GLN A 262 14.18 -14.97 -1.91
N GLY A 263 13.76 -14.24 -2.95
CA GLY A 263 13.17 -14.80 -4.17
C GLY A 263 14.09 -15.71 -4.99
N ASP A 264 15.40 -15.77 -4.69
CA ASP A 264 16.38 -16.62 -5.38
C ASP A 264 16.45 -18.08 -4.85
N ALA A 265 15.56 -18.48 -3.93
CA ALA A 265 15.61 -19.80 -3.30
C ALA A 265 14.29 -20.60 -3.40
N ARG A 266 13.76 -20.82 -4.60
CA ARG A 266 12.90 -21.99 -4.92
C ARG A 266 13.11 -22.50 -6.33
#